data_AF-A0A0M2DSW0-F1
#
_entry.id   AF-A0A0M2DSW0-F1
#
_cell.length_a   1.000
_cell.length_b   1.000
_cell.length_c   1.000
_cell.angle_alpha   90.00
_cell.angle_beta   90.00
_cell.angle_gamma   90.00
#
_symmetry.space_group_name_H-M   'P 1'
#
loop_
_entity.id
_entity.type
_entity.pdbx_description
1 polymer ?
#
loop_
_entity_poly.entity_id
_entity_poly.type
_entity_poly.pdbx_seq_one_letter_code
_entity_poly.pdbx_strand_id
1 'polypeptide(L)'
;MADPSFLKVLGLSRAVSDDLRFEQINALHQAMLGNPWFGNGMGASAEIVRSPEAPWSYEMSIYALYMKIGVFGALVLGCCFYLLACIGRGMNAENKSEIALLGALILALNFCSNTNPFLFSIIGLFFIYIIFAEYAFLAENKD
;
A
#
# COMPACT_ATOMS: atom_id res chain seq x y z
N MET A 1 22.80 3.71 4.82
CA MET A 1 21.83 4.81 4.63
C MET A 1 22.48 5.79 3.66
N ALA A 2 21.91 5.99 2.47
CA ALA A 2 22.47 6.95 1.52
C ALA A 2 22.30 8.37 2.07
N ASP A 3 23.37 9.17 2.01
CA ASP A 3 23.37 10.56 2.49
C ASP A 3 22.46 11.44 1.61
N PRO A 4 21.39 12.06 2.15
CA PRO A 4 20.46 12.91 1.41
C PRO A 4 21.10 14.15 0.78
N SER A 5 22.32 14.51 1.18
CA SER A 5 23.03 15.72 0.74
C SER A 5 23.23 15.79 -0.79
N PHE A 6 23.41 14.65 -1.47
CA PHE A 6 23.57 14.58 -2.93
C PHE A 6 22.33 15.03 -3.70
N LEU A 7 21.12 14.75 -3.18
CA LEU A 7 19.85 15.17 -3.79
C LEU A 7 19.61 16.68 -3.66
N LYS A 8 20.22 17.31 -2.64
CA LYS A 8 20.23 18.76 -2.43
C LYS A 8 21.03 19.50 -3.50
N VAL A 9 22.21 18.97 -3.84
CA VAL A 9 23.10 19.54 -4.87
C VAL A 9 22.46 19.50 -6.26
N LEU A 10 21.65 18.48 -6.54
CA LEU A 10 20.92 18.34 -7.81
C LEU A 10 19.65 19.20 -7.93
N GLY A 11 19.29 19.99 -6.92
CA GLY A 11 18.07 20.81 -6.93
C GLY A 11 16.76 20.00 -6.92
N LEU A 12 16.85 18.70 -6.65
CA LEU A 12 15.70 17.78 -6.57
C LEU A 12 15.16 17.66 -5.14
N SER A 13 15.86 18.22 -4.15
CA SER A 13 15.44 18.30 -2.75
C SER A 13 14.32 19.32 -2.57
N ARG A 14 13.12 18.86 -2.21
CA ARG A 14 12.04 19.72 -1.67
C ARG A 14 12.11 19.69 -0.15
N ALA A 15 13.17 20.27 0.42
CA ALA A 15 13.54 20.13 1.83
C ALA A 15 12.34 20.26 2.79
N VAL A 16 11.50 21.29 2.65
CA VAL A 16 10.33 21.50 3.53
C VAL A 16 9.24 20.42 3.39
N SER A 17 8.98 19.94 2.16
CA SER A 17 7.98 18.89 1.93
C SER A 17 8.47 17.53 2.43
N ASP A 18 9.77 17.27 2.28
CA ASP A 18 10.40 16.02 2.71
C ASP A 18 10.47 15.96 4.24
N ASP A 19 10.78 17.08 4.90
CA ASP A 19 10.80 17.20 6.36
C ASP A 19 9.42 16.95 6.98
N LEU A 20 8.36 17.59 6.45
CA LEU A 20 6.98 17.38 6.96
C LEU A 20 6.49 15.94 6.75
N ARG A 21 6.92 15.29 5.66
CA ARG A 21 6.57 13.88 5.42
C ARG A 21 7.28 12.97 6.41
N PHE A 22 8.53 13.27 6.75
CA PHE A 22 9.28 12.53 7.77
C PHE A 22 8.64 12.66 9.15
N GLU A 23 8.21 13.86 9.54
CA GLU A 23 7.48 14.08 10.79
C GLU A 23 6.17 13.29 10.84
N GLN A 24 5.40 13.28 9.73
CA GLN A 24 4.15 12.50 9.66
C GLN A 24 4.40 10.99 9.78
N ILE A 25 5.49 10.48 9.19
CA ILE A 25 5.89 9.08 9.34
C ILE A 25 6.25 8.76 10.79
N ASN A 26 7.00 9.63 11.46
CA ASN A 26 7.32 9.45 12.88
C ASN A 26 6.07 9.45 13.75
N ALA A 27 5.11 10.33 13.50
CA ALA A 27 3.85 10.36 14.25
C ALA A 27 3.03 9.06 14.05
N LEU A 28 2.95 8.56 12.81
CA LEU A 28 2.32 7.27 12.51
C LEU A 28 3.04 6.10 13.19
N HIS A 29 4.37 6.13 13.22
CA HIS A 29 5.19 5.10 13.87
C HIS A 29 4.92 5.06 15.38
N GLN A 30 4.91 6.22 16.03
CA GLN A 30 4.61 6.30 17.47
C GLN A 30 3.20 5.83 17.79
N ALA A 31 2.20 6.24 16.98
CA ALA A 31 0.84 5.75 17.13
C ALA A 31 0.76 4.22 16.96
N MET A 32 1.49 3.65 16.00
CA MET A 32 1.57 2.20 15.81
C MET A 32 2.21 1.49 17.01
N LEU A 33 3.30 2.02 17.56
CA LEU A 33 3.98 1.46 18.74
C LEU A 33 3.09 1.44 19.99
N GLY A 34 2.08 2.32 20.07
CA GLY A 34 1.09 2.32 21.15
C GLY A 34 0.17 1.08 21.15
N ASN A 35 -0.13 0.51 19.98
CA ASN A 35 -0.91 -0.72 19.85
C ASN A 35 -0.49 -1.53 18.60
N PRO A 36 0.69 -2.19 18.62
CA PRO A 36 1.26 -2.78 17.41
C PRO A 36 0.51 -4.06 16.96
N TRP A 37 -0.08 -4.80 17.89
CA TRP A 37 -0.71 -6.10 17.59
C TRP A 37 -2.09 -5.95 16.96
N PHE A 38 -2.95 -5.12 17.56
CA PHE A 38 -4.35 -4.95 17.12
C PHE A 38 -4.61 -3.64 16.38
N GLY A 39 -3.64 -2.71 16.40
CA GLY A 39 -3.78 -1.40 15.80
C GLY A 39 -4.71 -0.47 16.59
N ASN A 40 -4.87 0.76 16.11
CA ASN A 40 -5.66 1.79 16.78
C ASN A 40 -7.11 1.90 16.26
N GLY A 41 -7.48 1.08 15.28
CA GLY A 41 -8.80 1.10 14.63
C GLY A 41 -8.86 1.99 13.40
N MET A 42 -9.85 1.76 12.53
CA MET A 42 -9.93 2.41 11.20
C MET A 42 -10.18 3.92 11.24
N GLY A 43 -10.81 4.42 12.30
CA GLY A 43 -11.02 5.85 12.55
C GLY A 43 -9.85 6.56 13.23
N ALA A 44 -8.78 5.84 13.57
CA ALA A 44 -7.64 6.41 14.27
C ALA A 44 -6.84 7.38 13.38
N SER A 45 -6.31 8.41 14.04
CA SER A 45 -5.38 9.37 13.48
C SER A 45 -4.12 9.46 14.33
N ALA A 46 -2.98 9.67 13.69
CA ALA A 46 -1.76 10.11 14.35
C ALA A 46 -1.90 11.57 14.82
N GLU A 47 -0.97 11.99 15.66
CA GLU A 47 -0.91 13.35 16.20
C GLU A 47 -0.74 14.41 15.10
N ILE A 48 0.02 14.10 14.06
CA ILE A 48 0.26 14.99 12.91
C ILE A 48 -0.67 14.61 11.76
N VAL A 49 -1.65 15.48 11.50
CA VAL A 49 -2.64 15.35 10.42
C VAL A 49 -2.45 16.41 9.33
N ARG A 50 -2.69 16.05 8.07
CA ARG A 50 -2.58 16.97 6.91
C ARG A 50 -3.86 17.74 6.62
N SER A 51 -5.01 17.18 6.97
CA SER A 51 -6.31 17.79 6.79
C SER A 51 -7.16 17.58 8.04
N PRO A 52 -7.62 18.66 8.70
CA PRO A 52 -8.54 18.56 9.83
C PRO A 52 -9.89 17.94 9.46
N GLU A 53 -10.31 18.05 8.19
CA GLU A 53 -11.56 17.48 7.68
C GLU A 53 -11.44 15.97 7.41
N ALA A 54 -10.21 15.47 7.21
CA ALA A 54 -9.92 14.06 6.94
C ALA A 54 -8.67 13.60 7.73
N PRO A 55 -8.71 13.58 9.08
CA PRO A 55 -7.56 13.27 9.94
C PRO A 55 -7.08 11.82 9.81
N TRP A 56 -7.91 10.93 9.28
CA TRP A 56 -7.56 9.54 8.97
C TRP A 56 -6.79 9.37 7.65
N SER A 57 -6.60 10.45 6.87
CA SER A 57 -5.93 10.45 5.56
C SER A 57 -4.46 10.82 5.69
N TYR A 58 -3.58 10.01 5.09
CA TYR A 58 -2.13 10.14 5.17
C TYR A 58 -1.50 9.97 3.80
N GLU A 59 -0.36 10.61 3.56
CA GLU A 59 0.41 10.40 2.32
C GLU A 59 0.92 8.95 2.19
N MET A 60 1.23 8.31 3.33
CA MET A 60 1.67 6.91 3.40
C MET A 60 0.52 5.99 3.81
N SER A 61 -0.42 5.76 2.89
CA SER A 61 -1.68 5.04 3.16
C SER A 61 -1.50 3.64 3.75
N ILE A 62 -0.50 2.88 3.31
CA ILE A 62 -0.23 1.54 3.84
C ILE A 62 0.37 1.57 5.24
N TYR A 63 1.26 2.53 5.51
CA TYR A 63 1.81 2.70 6.85
C TYR A 63 0.71 3.09 7.84
N ALA A 64 -0.20 3.98 7.41
CA ALA A 64 -1.40 4.29 8.17
C ALA A 64 -2.34 3.09 8.31
N LEU A 65 -2.45 2.21 7.31
CA LEU A 65 -3.24 0.98 7.42
C LEU A 65 -2.66 0.05 8.50
N TYR A 66 -1.35 -0.18 8.51
CA TYR A 66 -0.68 -0.95 9.58
C TYR A 66 -0.92 -0.35 10.95
N MET A 67 -0.84 0.98 11.09
CA MET A 67 -1.18 1.67 12.35
C MET A 67 -2.65 1.45 12.77
N LYS A 68 -3.58 1.31 11.81
CA LYS A 68 -5.01 1.09 12.08
C LYS A 68 -5.34 -0.34 12.46
N ILE A 69 -4.77 -1.33 11.77
CA ILE A 69 -5.16 -2.75 11.90
C ILE A 69 -4.16 -3.61 12.68
N GLY A 70 -2.95 -3.09 12.91
CA GLY A 70 -1.87 -3.79 13.58
C GLY A 70 -1.34 -4.99 12.78
N VAL A 71 -0.39 -5.70 13.39
CA VAL A 71 0.21 -6.92 12.83
C VAL A 71 -0.84 -8.02 12.65
N PHE A 72 -1.76 -8.19 13.60
CA PHE A 72 -2.79 -9.23 13.51
C PHE A 72 -3.75 -8.97 12.35
N GLY A 73 -4.24 -7.73 12.19
CA GLY A 73 -5.08 -7.37 11.05
C GLY A 73 -4.37 -7.53 9.71
N ALA A 74 -3.07 -7.19 9.66
CA ALA A 74 -2.25 -7.42 8.47
C ALA A 74 -2.08 -8.91 8.14
N LEU A 75 -1.88 -9.76 9.15
CA LEU A 75 -1.82 -11.22 8.98
C LEU A 75 -3.16 -11.78 8.49
N VAL A 76 -4.29 -11.33 9.07
CA VAL A 76 -5.63 -11.74 8.62
C VAL A 76 -5.85 -11.35 7.17
N LEU A 77 -5.51 -10.12 6.77
CA LEU A 77 -5.58 -9.70 5.37
C LEU A 77 -4.69 -10.58 4.48
N GLY A 78 -3.45 -10.85 4.91
CA GLY A 78 -2.53 -11.76 4.22
C GLY A 78 -3.10 -13.17 4.05
N CYS A 79 -3.72 -13.72 5.10
CA CYS A 79 -4.41 -15.00 5.06
C CYS A 79 -5.61 -14.98 4.12
N CYS A 80 -6.44 -13.92 4.15
CA CYS A 80 -7.55 -13.76 3.20
C CYS A 80 -7.05 -13.76 1.76
N PHE A 81 -5.96 -13.03 1.47
CA PHE A 81 -5.35 -13.03 0.13
C PHE A 81 -4.80 -14.39 -0.26
N TYR A 82 -4.12 -15.08 0.66
CA TYR A 82 -3.63 -16.42 0.44
C TYR A 82 -4.77 -17.40 0.14
N LEU A 83 -5.86 -17.35 0.92
CA LEU A 83 -7.04 -18.19 0.73
C LEU A 83 -7.71 -17.91 -0.62
N LEU A 84 -7.87 -16.64 -1.00
CA LEU A 84 -8.39 -16.27 -2.32
C LEU A 84 -7.52 -16.84 -3.45
N ALA A 85 -6.19 -16.77 -3.31
CA ALA A 85 -5.26 -17.36 -4.28
C ALA A 85 -5.34 -18.89 -4.33
N CYS A 86 -5.53 -19.55 -3.18
CA CYS A 86 -5.70 -21.01 -3.09
C CYS A 86 -7.03 -21.48 -3.69
N ILE A 87 -8.13 -20.76 -3.43
CA ILE A 87 -9.41 -20.99 -4.11
C ILE A 87 -9.22 -20.83 -5.62
N GLY A 88 -8.46 -19.81 -6.03
CA GLY A 88 -7.87 -19.63 -7.36
C GLY A 88 -7.39 -20.88 -8.07
N ARG A 89 -6.57 -21.65 -7.36
CA ARG A 89 -5.87 -22.81 -7.92
C ARG A 89 -6.75 -24.06 -8.00
N GLY A 90 -7.83 -24.11 -7.21
CA GLY A 90 -8.77 -25.24 -7.19
C GLY A 90 -9.96 -25.08 -8.13
N MET A 91 -10.15 -23.92 -8.75
CA MET A 91 -11.25 -23.69 -9.69
C MET A 91 -10.90 -24.19 -11.09
N ASN A 92 -11.90 -24.68 -11.82
CA ASN A 92 -11.76 -25.08 -13.22
C ASN A 92 -11.10 -23.97 -14.05
N ALA A 93 -10.42 -24.35 -15.14
CA ALA A 93 -9.67 -23.43 -16.02
C ALA A 93 -10.46 -22.18 -16.45
N GLU A 94 -11.79 -22.24 -16.46
CA GLU A 94 -12.67 -21.10 -16.77
C GLU A 94 -12.60 -19.94 -15.75
N ASN A 95 -12.22 -20.18 -14.49
CA ASN A 95 -12.21 -19.14 -13.44
C ASN A 95 -10.80 -18.72 -12.99
N LYS A 96 -9.74 -19.38 -13.47
CA LYS A 96 -8.36 -19.06 -13.10
C LYS A 96 -7.95 -17.64 -13.52
N SER A 97 -8.42 -17.20 -14.68
CA SER A 97 -8.22 -15.85 -15.22
C SER A 97 -8.85 -14.77 -14.34
N GLU A 98 -10.06 -14.99 -13.81
CA GLU A 98 -10.73 -14.06 -12.90
C GLU A 98 -9.93 -13.85 -11.60
N ILE A 99 -9.34 -14.93 -11.07
CA ILE A 99 -8.55 -14.86 -9.84
C ILE A 99 -7.18 -14.24 -10.09
N ALA A 100 -6.58 -14.50 -11.25
CA ALA A 100 -5.37 -13.83 -11.71
C ALA A 100 -5.58 -12.30 -11.79
N LEU A 101 -6.71 -11.86 -12.36
CA LEU A 101 -7.10 -10.45 -12.43
C LEU A 101 -7.33 -9.85 -11.03
N LEU A 102 -8.04 -10.53 -10.14
CA LEU A 102 -8.21 -10.06 -8.76
C LEU A 102 -6.86 -9.93 -8.02
N GLY A 103 -5.97 -10.90 -8.19
CA GLY A 103 -4.61 -10.85 -7.64
C GLY A 103 -3.80 -9.66 -8.18
N ALA A 104 -3.87 -9.42 -9.49
CA ALA A 104 -3.23 -8.27 -10.14
C ALA A 104 -3.74 -6.92 -9.59
N LEU A 105 -5.04 -6.80 -9.33
CA LEU A 105 -5.63 -5.58 -8.74
C LEU A 105 -5.10 -5.33 -7.33
N ILE A 106 -5.00 -6.37 -6.50
CA ILE A 106 -4.48 -6.27 -5.14
C ILE A 106 -3.00 -5.87 -5.15
N LEU A 107 -2.20 -6.47 -6.03
CA LEU A 107 -0.78 -6.11 -6.20
C LEU A 107 -0.63 -4.66 -6.68
N ALA A 108 -1.46 -4.21 -7.62
CA ALA A 108 -1.46 -2.83 -8.09
C ALA A 108 -1.79 -1.83 -6.99
N LEU A 109 -2.83 -2.10 -6.20
CA LEU A 109 -3.20 -1.28 -5.05
C LEU A 109 -2.04 -1.15 -4.04
N ASN A 110 -1.38 -2.26 -3.72
CA ASN A 110 -0.23 -2.27 -2.81
C ASN A 110 0.98 -1.55 -3.38
N PHE A 111 1.27 -1.74 -4.67
CA PHE A 111 2.38 -1.07 -5.33
C PHE A 111 2.17 0.44 -5.37
N CYS A 112 1.02 0.89 -5.88
CA CYS A 112 0.69 2.30 -6.04
C CYS A 112 0.68 3.06 -4.70
N SER A 113 0.10 2.47 -3.64
CA SER A 113 -0.02 3.14 -2.34
C SER A 113 1.29 3.24 -1.56
N ASN A 114 2.32 2.45 -1.89
CA ASN A 114 3.64 2.53 -1.25
C ASN A 114 4.68 3.32 -2.06
N THR A 115 4.64 3.25 -3.40
CA THR A 115 5.70 3.83 -4.24
C THR A 115 5.48 5.29 -4.53
N ASN A 116 4.27 5.69 -4.93
CA ASN A 116 4.01 7.07 -5.33
C ASN A 116 2.51 7.43 -5.20
N PRO A 117 2.15 8.45 -4.41
CA PRO A 117 0.77 8.92 -4.28
C PRO A 117 0.09 9.25 -5.62
N PHE A 118 0.84 9.72 -6.64
CA PHE A 118 0.30 9.95 -7.98
C PHE A 118 -0.14 8.67 -8.68
N LEU A 119 0.52 7.54 -8.39
CA LEU A 119 0.12 6.23 -8.89
C LEU A 119 -1.13 5.70 -8.18
N PHE A 120 -1.47 6.21 -6.98
CA PHE A 120 -2.71 5.87 -6.29
C PHE A 120 -3.95 6.59 -6.85
N SER A 121 -3.77 7.45 -7.86
CA SER A 121 -4.88 7.94 -8.67
C SER A 121 -5.51 6.81 -9.49
N ILE A 122 -6.78 6.96 -9.88
CA ILE A 122 -7.49 5.99 -10.75
C ILE A 122 -6.70 5.69 -12.04
N ILE A 123 -6.04 6.70 -12.62
CA ILE A 123 -5.24 6.56 -13.84
C ILE A 123 -3.97 5.75 -13.56
N GLY A 124 -3.25 6.09 -12.49
CA GLY A 124 -2.05 5.36 -12.10
C GLY A 124 -2.34 3.90 -11.74
N LEU A 125 -3.38 3.67 -10.95
CA LEU A 125 -3.84 2.35 -10.55
C LEU A 125 -4.22 1.52 -11.77
N PHE A 126 -4.93 2.11 -12.73
CA PHE A 126 -5.31 1.44 -13.98
C PHE A 126 -4.10 0.94 -14.77
N PHE A 127 -3.07 1.78 -14.97
CA PHE A 127 -1.87 1.37 -15.70
C PHE A 127 -1.09 0.27 -14.98
N ILE A 128 -0.90 0.39 -13.67
CA ILE A 128 -0.20 -0.63 -12.89
C ILE A 128 -1.01 -1.94 -12.84
N TYR A 129 -2.34 -1.83 -12.74
CA TYR A 129 -3.24 -2.98 -12.80
C TYR A 129 -3.10 -3.74 -14.12
N ILE A 130 -3.14 -3.04 -15.26
CA ILE A 130 -2.98 -3.67 -16.58
C ILE A 130 -1.65 -4.42 -16.66
N ILE A 131 -0.55 -3.84 -16.18
CA ILE A 131 0.77 -4.49 -16.21
C ILE A 131 0.74 -5.82 -15.44
N PHE A 132 0.16 -5.83 -14.23
CA PHE A 132 0.07 -7.06 -13.44
C PHE A 132 -0.95 -8.05 -14.02
N ALA A 133 -2.04 -7.57 -14.61
CA ALA A 133 -3.05 -8.40 -15.25
C ALA A 133 -2.48 -9.12 -16.48
N GLU A 134 -1.75 -8.38 -17.33
CA GLU A 134 -1.05 -8.94 -18.50
C GLU A 134 0.01 -9.95 -18.07
N TYR A 135 0.80 -9.64 -17.03
CA TYR A 135 1.77 -10.59 -16.50
C TYR A 135 1.10 -11.88 -16.03
N ALA A 136 -0.03 -11.77 -15.31
CA ALA A 136 -0.75 -12.92 -14.80
C ALA A 136 -1.35 -13.77 -15.94
N PHE A 137 -1.89 -13.12 -16.98
CA PHE A 137 -2.41 -13.78 -18.17
C PHE A 137 -1.30 -14.50 -18.97
N LEU A 138 -0.13 -13.86 -19.15
CA LEU A 138 1.01 -14.47 -19.82
C LEU A 138 1.60 -15.67 -19.04
N ALA A 139 1.53 -15.62 -17.71
CA ALA A 139 1.98 -16.73 -16.87
C ALA A 139 1.05 -17.96 -16.98
N GLU A 140 -0.25 -17.73 -17.16
CA GLU A 140 -1.25 -18.81 -17.31
C GLU A 140 -1.14 -19.54 -18.65
N ASN A 141 -0.75 -18.85 -19.73
CA ASN A 141 -0.64 -19.41 -21.09
C ASN A 141 0.71 -20.11 -21.38
N LYS A 142 1.58 -20.27 -20.37
CA LYS A 142 2.90 -20.91 -20.53
C LYS A 142 2.95 -22.39 -20.13
N ASP A 143 1.87 -22.91 -19.55
CA ASP A 143 1.67 -24.34 -19.23
C ASP A 143 0.93 -25.06 -20.37
#